data_AF-A0A9W8C5E3-F1
#
_entry.id   AF-A0A9W8C5E3-F1
#
_cell.length_a   1.000
_cell.length_b   1.000
_cell.length_c   1.000
_cell.angle_alpha   90.00
_cell.angle_beta   90.00
_cell.angle_gamma   90.00
#
_symmetry.space_group_name_H-M   'P 1'
#
loop_
_entity.id
_entity.type
_entity.pdbx_description
1 polymer ?
#
loop_
_entity_poly.entity_id
_entity_poly.type
_entity_poly.pdbx_seq_one_letter_code
_entity_poly.pdbx_strand_id
1 'polypeptide(L)'
;MYVADDQLNWLDLLLQVQFAYNNLVHHLTGFTPYVVVHSHHLPHPMLLSDPVVLLPTADDITEAQPELYTQVHTVLTTANIQYAHAHDAKHLDIPELGPGDFVWLSNKNLPL
;
A
#
# COMPACT_ATOMS: atom_id res chain seq x y z
N MET A 1 5.43 -7.54 -16.60
CA MET A 1 6.35 -6.45 -16.24
C MET A 1 7.67 -6.76 -16.94
N TYR A 2 8.01 -5.99 -17.97
CA TYR A 2 9.25 -6.16 -18.73
C TYR A 2 10.28 -5.25 -18.08
N VAL A 3 11.31 -5.81 -17.44
CA VAL A 3 12.46 -5.03 -16.97
C VAL A 3 13.55 -5.26 -17.99
N ALA A 4 13.92 -4.22 -18.71
CA ALA A 4 15.04 -4.29 -19.65
C ALA A 4 16.36 -4.33 -18.84
N ASP A 5 17.31 -5.15 -19.27
CA ASP A 5 18.59 -5.40 -18.58
C ASP A 5 19.55 -4.18 -18.57
N ASP A 6 19.14 -3.04 -19.15
CA ASP A 6 19.94 -1.82 -19.33
C ASP A 6 19.58 -0.68 -18.34
N GLN A 7 18.79 -0.94 -17.31
CA GLN A 7 18.40 0.05 -16.28
C GLN A 7 19.53 0.39 -15.29
N LEU A 8 20.69 0.80 -15.80
CA LEU A 8 21.81 1.30 -15.01
C LEU A 8 21.61 2.74 -14.51
N ASN A 9 20.65 3.47 -15.08
CA ASN A 9 20.29 4.84 -14.70
C ASN A 9 19.25 4.91 -13.56
N TRP A 10 19.08 3.82 -12.80
CA TRP A 10 18.11 3.76 -11.70
C TRP A 10 18.26 4.92 -10.71
N LEU A 11 19.50 5.32 -10.40
CA LEU A 11 19.78 6.45 -9.51
C LEU A 11 19.22 7.76 -10.08
N ASP A 12 19.37 7.99 -11.39
CA ASP A 12 18.87 9.21 -12.06
C ASP A 12 17.34 9.21 -12.14
N LEU A 13 16.73 8.03 -12.21
CA LEU A 13 15.28 7.85 -12.28
C LEU A 13 14.60 7.86 -10.90
N LEU A 14 15.35 7.69 -9.81
CA LEU A 14 14.78 7.48 -8.47
C LEU A 14 13.82 8.59 -8.05
N LEU A 15 14.17 9.86 -8.30
CA LEU A 15 13.30 10.99 -7.98
C LEU A 15 12.00 10.98 -8.78
N GLN A 16 12.06 10.61 -10.06
CA GLN A 16 10.88 10.54 -10.93
C GLN A 16 9.97 9.38 -10.51
N VAL A 17 10.57 8.23 -10.19
CA VAL A 17 9.84 7.06 -9.69
C VAL A 17 9.19 7.37 -8.35
N GLN A 18 9.90 8.02 -7.43
CA GLN A 18 9.34 8.42 -6.14
C GLN A 18 8.16 9.40 -6.32
N PHE A 19 8.32 10.40 -7.18
CA PHE A 19 7.25 11.35 -7.48
C PHE A 19 6.03 10.64 -8.07
N ALA A 20 6.24 9.77 -9.08
CA ALA A 20 5.16 9.01 -9.70
C ALA A 20 4.47 8.12 -8.67
N TYR A 21 5.22 7.34 -7.90
CA TYR A 21 4.68 6.43 -6.89
C TYR A 21 3.85 7.18 -5.84
N ASN A 22 4.35 8.30 -5.32
CA ASN A 22 3.66 9.07 -4.28
C ASN A 22 2.41 9.80 -4.78
N ASN A 23 2.31 10.08 -6.08
CA ASN A 23 1.18 10.80 -6.67
C ASN A 23 0.23 9.91 -7.49
N LEU A 24 0.52 8.61 -7.63
CA LEU A 24 -0.40 7.66 -8.23
C LEU A 24 -1.46 7.24 -7.21
N VAL A 25 -2.70 7.15 -7.66
CA VAL A 25 -3.82 6.70 -6.84
C VAL A 25 -3.63 5.20 -6.53
N HIS A 26 -3.60 4.88 -5.24
CA HIS A 26 -3.52 3.49 -4.81
C HIS A 26 -4.89 2.83 -4.98
N HIS A 27 -4.94 1.70 -5.70
CA HIS A 27 -6.19 1.04 -6.10
C HIS A 27 -7.12 0.69 -4.94
N LEU A 28 -6.54 0.36 -3.77
CA LEU A 28 -7.31 -0.08 -2.62
C LEU A 28 -7.93 1.09 -1.86
N THR A 29 -7.16 2.15 -1.64
CA THR A 29 -7.56 3.27 -0.79
C THR A 29 -8.26 4.37 -1.58
N GLY A 30 -8.06 4.44 -2.90
CA GLY A 30 -8.56 5.52 -3.75
C GLY A 30 -7.81 6.84 -3.59
N PHE A 31 -6.77 6.89 -2.75
CA PHE A 31 -5.95 8.06 -2.48
C PHE A 31 -4.50 7.84 -2.92
N THR A 32 -3.79 8.93 -3.20
CA THR A 32 -2.34 8.87 -3.43
C THR A 32 -1.61 8.80 -2.09
N PRO A 33 -0.46 8.12 -1.98
CA PRO A 33 0.34 8.13 -0.75
C PRO A 33 0.67 9.53 -0.24
N TYR A 34 0.92 10.47 -1.16
CA TYR A 34 1.18 11.87 -0.82
C TYR A 34 0.00 12.51 -0.07
N VAL A 35 -1.21 12.34 -0.60
CA VAL A 35 -2.45 12.88 0.00
C VAL A 35 -2.70 12.25 1.37
N VAL A 36 -2.41 10.96 1.54
CA VAL A 36 -2.56 10.28 2.83
C VAL A 36 -1.66 10.87 3.92
N VAL A 37 -0.47 11.33 3.56
CA VAL A 37 0.48 11.90 4.53
C VAL A 37 0.24 13.39 4.77
N HIS A 38 -0.08 14.16 3.71
CA HIS A 38 -0.10 15.63 3.76
C HIS A 38 -1.51 16.23 3.70
N SER A 39 -2.55 15.41 3.56
CA SER A 39 -3.96 15.81 3.47
C SER A 39 -4.28 16.80 2.34
N HIS A 40 -3.41 16.93 1.34
CA HIS A 40 -3.64 17.78 0.18
C HIS A 40 -3.03 17.20 -1.10
N HIS A 41 -3.49 17.68 -2.25
CA HIS A 41 -2.93 17.33 -3.54
C HIS A 41 -1.79 18.28 -3.91
N LEU A 42 -0.74 17.77 -4.55
CA LEU A 42 0.17 18.63 -5.28
C LEU A 42 -0.51 19.09 -6.58
N PRO A 43 -0.35 20.36 -6.97
CA PRO A 43 -0.73 20.77 -8.32
C PRO A 43 0.07 19.95 -9.34
N HIS A 44 -0.58 19.53 -10.42
CA HIS A 44 0.11 18.81 -11.49
C HIS A 44 1.24 19.70 -12.05
N PRO A 45 2.48 19.20 -12.24
CA PRO A 45 3.59 20.03 -12.68
C PRO A 45 3.34 20.75 -14.02
N MET A 46 2.47 20.19 -14.87
CA MET A 46 2.04 20.81 -16.15
C MET A 46 1.03 21.96 -15.99
N LEU A 47 0.43 22.14 -14.81
CA LEU A 47 -0.53 23.21 -14.49
C LEU A 47 0.15 24.43 -13.84
N LEU A 48 1.47 24.41 -13.64
CA LEU A 48 2.24 25.51 -13.03
C LEU A 48 2.37 26.77 -13.89
N SER A 49 1.59 26.91 -14.97
CA SER A 49 1.54 28.14 -15.76
C SER A 49 0.75 29.26 -15.08
N ASP A 50 -0.07 28.94 -14.06
CA ASP A 50 -0.82 29.93 -13.29
C ASP A 50 -0.05 30.38 -12.03
N PRO A 51 0.15 31.69 -11.82
CA PRO A 51 1.03 32.22 -10.77
C PRO A 51 0.47 32.10 -9.35
N VAL A 52 -0.69 31.49 -9.14
CA VAL A 52 -1.34 31.39 -7.83
C VAL A 52 -1.78 29.95 -7.57
N VAL A 53 -0.82 29.09 -7.26
CA VAL A 53 -1.13 27.83 -6.59
C VAL A 53 -1.42 28.16 -5.12
N LEU A 54 -2.71 28.18 -4.75
CA LEU A 54 -3.12 28.28 -3.35
C LEU A 54 -2.82 26.95 -2.67
N LEU A 55 -1.70 26.89 -1.95
CA LEU A 55 -1.46 25.80 -1.01
C LEU A 55 -2.42 25.95 0.17
N PRO A 56 -2.99 24.84 0.69
CA PRO A 56 -3.82 24.89 1.88
C PRO A 56 -3.01 25.39 3.08
N THR A 57 -3.70 26.03 4.01
CA THR A 57 -3.11 26.50 5.26
C THR A 57 -2.85 25.32 6.18
N ALA A 58 -1.91 25.45 7.12
CA ALA A 58 -1.66 24.42 8.13
C ALA A 58 -2.92 24.02 8.92
N ASP A 59 -3.83 24.97 9.16
CA ASP A 59 -5.10 24.73 9.83
C ASP A 59 -6.03 23.84 8.98
N ASP A 60 -6.15 24.13 7.68
CA ASP A 60 -6.94 23.33 6.73
C ASP A 60 -6.45 21.89 6.65
N ILE A 61 -5.12 21.70 6.66
CA ILE A 61 -4.48 20.38 6.66
C ILE A 61 -4.83 19.61 7.93
N THR A 62 -4.74 20.28 9.09
CA THR A 62 -4.98 19.66 10.40
C THR A 62 -6.43 19.25 10.58
N GLU A 63 -7.38 20.00 10.03
CA GLU A 63 -8.81 19.69 10.08
C GLU A 63 -9.18 18.48 9.22
N ALA A 64 -8.64 18.38 8.00
CA ALA A 64 -8.97 17.30 7.07
C ALA A 64 -8.25 15.96 7.36
N GLN A 65 -7.11 16.01 8.04
CA GLN A 65 -6.26 14.86 8.33
C GLN A 65 -6.92 13.69 9.09
N PRO A 66 -7.67 13.89 10.19
CA PRO A 66 -8.24 12.79 10.97
C PRO A 66 -9.30 11.99 10.19
N GLU A 67 -10.14 12.65 9.41
CA GLU A 67 -11.18 11.99 8.61
C GLU A 67 -10.53 11.12 7.53
N LEU A 68 -9.57 11.68 6.80
CA LEU A 68 -8.85 10.96 5.75
C LEU A 68 -8.11 9.74 6.31
N TYR A 69 -7.42 9.87 7.44
CA TYR A 69 -6.75 8.73 8.07
C TYR A 69 -7.74 7.65 8.49
N THR A 70 -8.88 8.04 9.07
CA THR A 70 -9.91 7.09 9.50
C THR A 70 -10.45 6.29 8.31
N GLN A 71 -10.71 6.96 7.19
CA GLN A 71 -11.18 6.32 5.96
C GLN A 71 -10.16 5.33 5.41
N VAL A 72 -8.91 5.77 5.25
CA VAL A 72 -7.81 4.92 4.73
C VAL A 72 -7.57 3.72 5.64
N HIS A 73 -7.50 3.95 6.95
CA HIS A 73 -7.29 2.90 7.94
C HIS A 73 -8.40 1.84 7.90
N THR A 74 -9.66 2.27 7.79
CA THR A 74 -10.82 1.37 7.73
C THR A 74 -10.74 0.47 6.49
N VAL A 75 -10.43 1.06 5.33
CA VAL A 75 -10.30 0.33 4.07
C VAL A 75 -9.17 -0.69 4.12
N LEU A 76 -7.99 -0.30 4.61
CA LEU A 76 -6.84 -1.20 4.75
C LEU A 76 -7.14 -2.36 5.72
N THR A 77 -7.75 -2.06 6.86
CA THR A 77 -8.12 -3.07 7.87
C THR A 77 -9.09 -4.08 7.28
N THR A 78 -10.13 -3.60 6.58
CA THR A 78 -11.14 -4.46 5.95
C THR A 78 -10.51 -5.35 4.88
N ALA A 79 -9.65 -4.78 4.03
CA ALA A 79 -8.97 -5.53 2.98
C ALA A 79 -8.05 -6.62 3.56
N ASN A 80 -7.30 -6.29 4.62
CA ASN A 80 -6.44 -7.25 5.30
C ASN A 80 -7.25 -8.43 5.88
N ILE A 81 -8.41 -8.15 6.50
CA ILE A 81 -9.31 -9.19 6.98
C ILE A 81 -9.79 -10.08 5.83
N GLN A 82 -10.19 -9.48 4.71
CA GLN A 82 -10.62 -10.24 3.52
C GLN A 82 -9.49 -11.11 2.95
N TYR A 83 -8.27 -10.57 2.86
CA TYR A 83 -7.11 -11.33 2.41
C TYR A 83 -6.75 -12.47 3.36
N ALA A 84 -6.84 -12.26 4.67
CA ALA A 84 -6.66 -13.30 5.68
C ALA A 84 -7.70 -14.41 5.50
N HIS A 85 -8.99 -14.07 5.43
CA HIS A 85 -10.04 -15.05 5.18
C HIS A 85 -9.86 -15.83 3.87
N ALA A 86 -9.49 -15.14 2.78
CA ALA A 86 -9.27 -15.78 1.49
C ALA A 86 -8.01 -16.68 1.48
N HIS A 87 -7.02 -16.34 2.30
CA HIS A 87 -5.85 -17.18 2.52
C HIS A 87 -6.21 -18.41 3.35
N ASP A 88 -6.89 -18.22 4.47
CA ASP A 88 -7.28 -19.29 5.40
C ASP A 88 -8.25 -20.28 4.76
N ALA A 89 -9.19 -19.80 3.94
CA ALA A 89 -10.11 -20.65 3.18
C ALA A 89 -9.41 -21.56 2.15
N LYS A 90 -8.16 -21.28 1.76
CA LYS A 90 -7.35 -22.14 0.88
C LYS A 90 -6.60 -23.21 1.65
N HIS A 91 -6.51 -23.10 2.98
CA HIS A 91 -5.96 -24.15 3.81
C HIS A 91 -7.09 -25.12 4.17
N LEU A 92 -6.83 -26.41 3.97
CA LEU A 92 -7.76 -27.47 4.37
C LEU A 92 -7.88 -27.44 5.90
N ASP A 93 -9.10 -27.67 6.41
CA ASP A 93 -9.29 -27.97 7.82
C ASP A 93 -8.31 -29.08 8.22
N ILE A 94 -7.64 -28.87 9.35
CA ILE A 94 -6.72 -29.86 9.92
C ILE A 94 -7.55 -31.15 10.11
N PRO A 95 -7.17 -32.28 9.49
CA PRO A 95 -7.87 -33.53 9.71
C PRO A 95 -7.93 -33.82 11.20
N GLU A 96 -9.06 -34.33 11.71
CA GLU A 96 -9.12 -34.82 13.09
C GLU A 96 -8.12 -35.97 13.23
N LEU A 97 -6.93 -35.68 13.79
CA LEU A 97 -5.87 -36.66 13.99
C LEU A 97 -6.17 -37.49 15.23
N GLY A 98 -6.26 -38.81 15.05
CA GLY A 98 -6.38 -39.76 16.14
C GLY A 98 -5.03 -40.27 16.65
N PRO A 99 -4.98 -40.82 17.88
CA PRO A 99 -3.78 -41.50 18.36
C PRO A 99 -3.46 -42.71 17.47
N GLY A 100 -2.30 -42.66 16.80
CA GLY A 100 -1.84 -43.69 15.86
C GLY A 100 -1.72 -43.25 14.40
N ASP A 101 -2.22 -42.06 14.06
CA ASP A 101 -2.11 -41.53 12.69
C ASP A 101 -0.68 -41.05 12.36
N PHE A 102 -0.25 -41.30 11.12
CA PHE A 102 1.04 -40.85 10.60
C PHE A 102 0.86 -39.56 9.79
N VAL A 103 1.58 -38.50 10.17
CA VAL A 103 1.59 -37.21 9.47
C VAL A 103 2.99 -36.88 8.94
N TRP A 104 3.02 -36.26 7.76
CA TRP A 104 4.26 -35.77 7.17
C TRP A 104 4.64 -34.43 7.80
N LEU A 105 5.79 -34.40 8.50
CA LEU A 105 6.33 -33.19 9.10
C LEU A 105 7.36 -32.55 8.16
N SER A 106 7.16 -31.29 7.81
CA SER A 106 8.16 -30.52 7.06
C SER A 106 9.24 -30.02 8.01
N ASN A 107 10.52 -30.27 7.67
CA ASN A 107 11.65 -29.85 8.49
C ASN A 107 12.12 -28.41 8.21
N LYS A 108 11.39 -27.63 7.38
CA LYS A 108 11.83 -26.31 6.91
C LYS A 108 11.94 -25.25 8.02
N ASN A 109 11.19 -25.40 9.12
CA ASN A 109 11.09 -24.39 10.19
C ASN A 109 11.36 -24.95 11.59
N LEU A 110 11.93 -26.15 11.69
CA LEU A 110 12.32 -26.73 12.98
C LEU A 110 13.79 -26.43 13.24
N PRO A 111 14.14 -25.92 14.43
CA PRO A 111 15.53 -25.84 14.83
C PRO A 111 16.07 -27.27 14.97
N LEU A 112 17.13 -27.58 14.22
CA LEU A 112 17.89 -28.83 14.34
C LEU A 112 18.65 -28.88 15.66
#